data_AF-A0A1T2YL40-F1
#
_entry.id   AF-A0A1T2YL40-F1
#
_cell.length_a   1.000
_cell.length_b   1.000
_cell.length_c   1.000
_cell.angle_alpha   90.00
_cell.angle_beta   90.00
_cell.angle_gamma   90.00
#
_symmetry.space_group_name_H-M   'P 1'
#
loop_
_entity.id
_entity.type
_entity.pdbx_description
1 polymer ?
#
loop_
_entity_poly.entity_id
_entity_poly.type
_entity_poly.pdbx_seq_one_letter_code
_entity_poly.pdbx_strand_id
1 'polypeptide(L)'
;MKIKLFPFLTDEPLSVSVEDEVMTVCRQVVDLSSVPEGYRLPASATACEHFVDFIERINGVLSVTLKLPVTWDAPASLRNPAEPMIIHVSANGPVDVPTPPVSQALAQQPVEGISHD
;
A
#
# COMPACT_ATOMS: atom_id res chain seq x y z
N MET A 1 14.62 -3.76 -1.59
CA MET A 1 13.36 -4.19 -2.23
C MET A 1 12.71 -3.01 -2.96
N LYS A 2 11.98 -3.25 -4.06
CA LYS A 2 11.22 -2.24 -4.81
C LYS A 2 9.72 -2.49 -4.68
N ILE A 3 8.98 -1.54 -4.12
CA ILE A 3 7.52 -1.63 -3.95
C ILE A 3 6.86 -0.65 -4.92
N LYS A 4 6.09 -1.16 -5.89
CA LYS A 4 5.21 -0.36 -6.73
C LYS A 4 3.85 -0.24 -6.04
N LEU A 5 3.25 0.93 -6.12
CA LEU A 5 1.94 1.20 -5.55
C LEU A 5 0.91 1.36 -6.67
N PHE A 6 -0.15 0.54 -6.61
CA PHE A 6 -1.26 0.56 -7.55
C PHE A 6 -2.50 1.15 -6.87
N PRO A 7 -2.97 2.35 -7.28
CA PRO A 7 -4.17 2.96 -6.68
C PRO A 7 -5.38 2.01 -6.76
N PHE A 8 -6.02 1.79 -5.62
CA PHE A 8 -7.18 0.91 -5.49
C PHE A 8 -8.22 1.57 -4.59
N LEU A 9 -9.45 1.71 -5.10
CA LEU A 9 -10.55 2.36 -4.38
C LEU A 9 -11.00 1.47 -3.22
N THR A 10 -10.57 1.80 -2.00
CA THR A 10 -10.89 1.08 -0.77
C THR A 10 -10.64 1.98 0.44
N ASP A 11 -11.40 1.75 1.51
CA ASP A 11 -11.20 2.40 2.81
C ASP A 11 -10.30 1.57 3.75
N GLU A 12 -9.89 0.37 3.32
CA GLU A 12 -9.00 -0.48 4.11
C GLU A 12 -7.58 0.10 4.16
N PRO A 13 -7.01 0.36 5.36
CA PRO A 13 -5.68 0.93 5.47
C PRO A 13 -4.60 -0.06 5.05
N LEU A 14 -3.52 0.45 4.46
CA LEU A 14 -2.33 -0.33 4.11
C LEU A 14 -1.25 -0.08 5.16
N SER A 15 -0.80 -1.15 5.83
CA SER A 15 0.41 -1.11 6.67
C SER A 15 1.43 -2.10 6.13
N VAL A 16 2.67 -1.65 5.96
CA VAL A 16 3.77 -2.48 5.44
C VAL A 16 4.98 -2.40 6.35
N SER A 17 5.60 -3.53 6.64
CA SER A 17 6.94 -3.60 7.20
C SER A 17 7.75 -4.68 6.49
N VAL A 18 9.07 -4.47 6.41
CA VAL A 18 10.00 -5.39 5.76
C VAL A 18 11.08 -5.77 6.76
N GLU A 19 11.36 -7.06 6.89
CA GLU A 19 12.52 -7.59 7.60
C GLU A 19 13.28 -8.50 6.63
N ASP A 20 14.42 -8.02 6.15
CA ASP A 20 15.19 -8.64 5.07
C ASP A 20 14.34 -8.87 3.80
N GLU A 21 13.95 -10.12 3.54
CA GLU A 21 13.11 -10.52 2.40
C GLU A 21 11.73 -11.02 2.84
N VAL A 22 11.38 -10.84 4.10
CA VAL A 22 10.05 -11.13 4.64
C VAL A 22 9.26 -9.82 4.73
N MET A 23 8.11 -9.77 4.08
CA MET A 23 7.24 -8.59 4.10
C MET A 23 5.99 -8.90 4.92
N THR A 24 5.66 -8.02 5.86
CA THR A 24 4.38 -8.06 6.57
C THR A 24 3.48 -6.98 5.99
N VAL A 25 2.34 -7.38 5.43
CA VAL A 25 1.32 -6.48 4.88
C VAL A 25 0.03 -6.68 5.65
N CYS A 26 -0.49 -5.63 6.29
CA CYS A 26 -1.72 -5.69 7.08
C CYS A 26 -1.79 -6.87 8.06
N ARG A 27 -0.69 -7.13 8.78
CA ARG A 27 -0.46 -8.27 9.70
C ARG A 27 -0.30 -9.65 9.05
N GLN A 28 -0.37 -9.75 7.73
CA GLN A 28 -0.07 -10.98 7.01
C GLN A 28 1.41 -11.03 6.63
N VAL A 29 2.10 -12.06 7.12
CA VAL A 29 3.51 -12.31 6.83
C VAL A 29 3.64 -13.07 5.52
N VAL A 30 4.48 -12.57 4.63
CA VAL A 30 4.79 -13.18 3.33
C VAL A 30 6.30 -13.28 3.21
N ASP A 31 6.79 -14.52 3.16
CA ASP A 31 8.21 -14.80 2.90
C ASP A 31 8.48 -14.76 1.40
N LEU A 32 9.31 -13.81 0.96
CA LEU A 32 9.70 -13.63 -0.44
C LEU A 32 11.11 -14.15 -0.72
N SER A 33 11.81 -14.68 0.28
CA SER A 33 13.16 -15.23 0.13
C SER A 33 13.19 -16.43 -0.82
N SER A 34 12.07 -17.14 -0.95
CA SER A 34 11.94 -18.30 -1.82
C SER A 34 11.86 -17.95 -3.31
N VAL A 35 11.75 -16.68 -3.70
CA VAL A 35 11.68 -16.26 -5.11
C VAL A 35 13.09 -16.17 -5.69
N PRO A 36 13.50 -17.09 -6.60
CA PRO A 36 14.85 -17.08 -7.14
C PRO A 36 15.06 -15.97 -8.17
N GLU A 37 16.33 -15.68 -8.48
CA GLU A 37 16.71 -14.72 -9.53
C GLU A 37 16.15 -15.13 -10.89
N GLY A 38 15.50 -14.19 -11.59
CA GLY A 38 14.89 -14.41 -12.90
C GLY A 38 13.50 -15.06 -12.85
N TYR A 39 12.97 -15.37 -11.67
CA TYR A 39 11.65 -16.00 -11.52
C TYR A 39 10.55 -14.99 -11.16
N ARG A 40 9.32 -15.42 -11.42
CA ARG A 40 8.09 -14.71 -11.07
C ARG A 40 7.18 -15.61 -10.26
N LEU A 41 6.67 -15.10 -9.15
CA LEU A 41 5.67 -15.71 -8.30
C LEU A 41 4.34 -14.94 -8.47
N PRO A 42 3.23 -15.58 -8.87
CA PRO A 42 1.93 -14.91 -8.93
C PRO A 42 1.49 -14.40 -7.56
N ALA A 43 0.85 -13.22 -7.48
CA ALA A 43 0.26 -12.70 -6.23
C ALA A 43 -0.61 -13.74 -5.51
N SER A 44 -1.40 -14.52 -6.27
CA SER A 44 -2.30 -15.55 -5.74
C SER A 44 -1.58 -16.64 -4.93
N ALA A 45 -0.27 -16.81 -5.10
CA ALA A 45 0.53 -17.78 -4.35
C ALA A 45 0.85 -17.31 -2.91
N THR A 46 0.74 -16.01 -2.62
CA THR A 46 1.04 -15.44 -1.28
C THR A 46 -0.12 -15.55 -0.29
N ALA A 47 -1.32 -15.89 -0.78
CA ALA A 47 -2.59 -15.79 -0.05
C ALA A 47 -2.90 -14.38 0.49
N CYS A 48 -2.16 -13.35 0.09
CA CYS A 48 -2.32 -11.97 0.53
C CYS A 48 -2.97 -11.15 -0.58
N GLU A 49 -4.16 -10.61 -0.32
CA GLU A 49 -4.95 -9.91 -1.32
C GLU A 49 -4.44 -8.52 -1.69
N HIS A 50 -3.48 -7.99 -0.92
CA HIS A 50 -2.88 -6.68 -1.19
C HIS A 50 -1.92 -6.71 -2.37
N PHE A 51 -1.43 -7.89 -2.80
CA PHE A 51 -0.63 -8.02 -4.03
C PHE A 51 -1.52 -8.04 -5.27
N VAL A 52 -1.08 -7.37 -6.34
CA VAL A 52 -1.89 -7.19 -7.57
C VAL A 52 -1.40 -8.02 -8.76
N ASP A 53 -0.09 -8.27 -8.84
CA ASP A 53 0.56 -8.83 -10.04
C ASP A 53 1.60 -9.89 -9.63
N PHE A 54 2.63 -10.13 -10.43
CA PHE A 54 3.75 -10.95 -10.05
C PHE A 54 4.66 -10.26 -9.02
N ILE A 55 5.21 -11.08 -8.13
CA ILE A 55 6.41 -10.79 -7.37
C ILE A 55 7.57 -11.37 -8.16
N GLU A 56 8.57 -10.54 -8.47
CA GLU A 56 9.68 -10.96 -9.33
C GLU A 56 11.02 -10.52 -8.76
N ARG A 57 12.06 -11.31 -9.04
CA ARG A 57 13.44 -10.95 -8.72
C ARG A 57 14.22 -10.74 -10.01
N ILE A 58 14.69 -9.52 -10.22
CA ILE A 58 15.47 -9.14 -11.40
C ILE A 58 16.71 -8.37 -10.94
N ASN A 59 17.88 -8.81 -11.38
CA ASN A 59 19.19 -8.28 -11.02
C ASN A 59 19.39 -8.21 -9.49
N GLY A 60 18.95 -9.25 -8.78
CA GLY A 60 19.02 -9.33 -7.31
C GLY A 60 17.98 -8.48 -6.58
N VAL A 61 17.13 -7.73 -7.28
CA VAL A 61 16.12 -6.85 -6.67
C VAL A 61 14.75 -7.50 -6.71
N LEU A 62 14.20 -7.81 -5.54
CA LEU A 62 12.77 -8.13 -5.40
C LEU A 62 11.91 -6.92 -5.72
N SER A 63 11.00 -7.09 -6.68
CA SER A 63 10.00 -6.12 -7.10
C SER A 63 8.60 -6.67 -6.83
N VAL A 64 7.78 -5.88 -6.15
CA VAL A 64 6.40 -6.22 -5.80
C VAL A 64 5.46 -5.08 -6.18
N THR A 65 4.16 -5.38 -6.33
CA THR A 65 3.12 -4.37 -6.54
C THR A 65 2.02 -4.55 -5.50
N LEU A 66 1.77 -3.50 -4.70
CA LEU A 66 0.75 -3.48 -3.66
C LEU A 66 -0.40 -2.54 -4.02
N LYS A 67 -1.61 -2.90 -3.59
CA LYS A 67 -2.79 -2.02 -3.63
C LYS A 67 -2.55 -0.85 -2.68
N LEU A 68 -2.55 0.36 -3.23
CA LEU A 68 -2.54 1.62 -2.48
C LEU A 68 -4.00 2.04 -2.24
N PRO A 69 -4.46 2.07 -0.97
CA PRO A 69 -5.78 2.56 -0.64
C PRO A 69 -5.92 4.02 -1.05
N VAL A 70 -6.91 4.29 -1.89
CA VAL A 70 -7.30 5.65 -2.25
C VAL A 70 -8.80 5.79 -2.06
N THR A 71 -9.23 6.91 -1.51
CA THR A 71 -10.65 7.28 -1.40
C THR A 71 -11.08 8.08 -2.62
N TRP A 72 -12.39 8.23 -2.85
CA TRP A 72 -12.92 9.00 -3.98
C TRP A 72 -12.45 10.47 -3.98
N ASP A 73 -12.34 11.07 -2.81
CA ASP A 73 -11.91 12.44 -2.57
C ASP A 73 -10.38 12.62 -2.52
N ALA A 74 -9.61 11.52 -2.61
CA ALA A 74 -8.16 11.59 -2.62
C ALA A 74 -7.66 12.40 -3.84
N PRO A 75 -6.53 13.11 -3.69
CA PRO A 75 -5.90 13.86 -4.77
C PRO A 75 -5.70 13.02 -6.04
N ALA A 76 -5.82 13.65 -7.21
CA ALA A 76 -5.58 12.98 -8.49
C ALA A 76 -4.15 12.40 -8.58
N SER A 77 -3.18 13.04 -7.93
CA SER A 77 -1.80 12.54 -7.81
C SER A 77 -1.69 11.20 -7.07
N LEU A 78 -2.69 10.81 -6.26
CA LEU A 78 -2.77 9.50 -5.62
C LEU A 78 -3.69 8.54 -6.40
N ARG A 79 -4.86 8.99 -6.85
CA ARG A 79 -5.83 8.14 -7.56
C ARG A 79 -5.40 7.75 -8.97
N ASN A 80 -4.73 8.65 -9.68
CA ASN A 80 -4.30 8.47 -11.06
C ASN A 80 -2.96 9.21 -11.28
N PRO A 81 -1.87 8.70 -10.68
CA PRO A 81 -0.57 9.33 -10.80
C PRO A 81 -0.09 9.30 -12.26
N ALA A 82 0.54 10.39 -12.70
CA ALA A 82 1.09 10.47 -14.06
C ALA A 82 2.25 9.48 -14.29
N GLU A 83 2.95 9.12 -13.20
CA GLU A 83 4.05 8.14 -13.20
C GLU A 83 3.82 7.08 -12.11
N PRO A 84 4.35 5.86 -12.25
CA PRO A 84 4.24 4.83 -11.23
C PRO A 84 4.84 5.28 -9.89
N MET A 85 4.08 5.16 -8.82
CA MET A 85 4.56 5.40 -7.47
C MET A 85 5.42 4.23 -7.01
N ILE A 86 6.69 4.50 -6.68
CA ILE A 86 7.70 3.48 -6.36
C ILE A 86 8.39 3.86 -5.05
N ILE A 87 8.45 2.91 -4.13
CA ILE A 87 9.23 3.00 -2.89
C ILE A 87 10.43 2.05 -3.00
N HIS A 88 11.61 2.58 -2.71
CA HIS A 88 12.85 1.80 -2.59
C HIS A 88 13.14 1.56 -1.12
N VAL A 89 12.99 0.31 -0.67
CA VAL A 89 13.25 -0.09 0.71
C VAL A 89 14.70 -0.55 0.81
N SER A 90 15.48 0.14 1.65
CA SER A 90 16.91 -0.12 1.90
C SER A 90 17.22 -0.54 3.35
N ALA A 91 16.25 -0.47 4.26
CA ALA A 91 16.40 -0.83 5.66
C ALA A 91 15.19 -1.61 6.16
N ASN A 92 15.41 -2.42 7.19
CA ASN A 92 14.36 -3.18 7.86
C ASN A 92 13.47 -2.25 8.71
N GLY A 93 12.22 -2.66 8.93
CA GLY A 93 11.24 -1.95 9.73
C GLY A 93 9.99 -1.51 8.94
N PRO A 94 9.20 -0.59 9.53
CA PRO A 94 8.02 -0.02 8.89
C PRO A 94 8.38 0.72 7.60
N VAL A 95 7.54 0.56 6.58
CA VAL A 95 7.66 1.28 5.31
C VAL A 95 6.62 2.39 5.27
N ASP A 96 7.07 3.62 5.08
CA ASP A 96 6.18 4.77 4.93
C ASP A 96 5.45 4.71 3.58
N VAL A 97 4.18 4.32 3.64
CA VAL A 97 3.28 4.33 2.49
C VAL A 97 2.50 5.64 2.45
N PRO A 98 2.31 6.25 1.26
CA PRO A 98 1.43 7.39 1.11
C PRO A 98 0.02 7.04 1.58
N THR A 99 -0.54 7.84 2.47
CA THR A 99 -1.96 7.72 2.87
C THR A 99 -2.73 8.87 2.23
N PRO A 100 -3.95 8.62 1.70
CA PRO A 100 -4.83 9.71 1.32
C PRO A 100 -5.08 10.60 2.56
N PRO A 101 -5.22 11.92 2.39
CA PRO A 101 -5.64 12.77 3.49
C PRO A 101 -6.98 12.25 3.99
N VAL A 102 -7.05 11.85 5.26
CA VAL A 102 -8.33 11.48 5.87
C VAL A 102 -9.21 12.72 5.76
N SER A 103 -10.29 12.67 4.98
CA SER A 103 -11.31 13.70 5.03
C SER A 103 -11.82 13.76 6.46
N GLN A 104 -11.42 14.80 7.20
CA GLN A 104 -11.96 15.12 8.53
C GLN A 104 -13.38 15.67 8.38
N ALA A 105 -14.26 14.95 7.70
CA ALA A 105 -15.66 15.31 7.52
C ALA A 105 -16.51 14.42 8.42
N LEU A 106 -16.36 14.56 9.75
CA LEU A 106 -17.37 14.14 10.75
C LEU A 106 -17.07 14.59 12.19
N ALA A 107 -15.92 15.22 12.47
CA ALA A 107 -15.60 15.73 13.81
C ALA A 107 -15.53 17.27 13.80
N GLN A 108 -16.69 17.92 13.62
CA GLN A 108 -17.04 19.26 14.14
C GLN A 108 -18.28 19.79 13.39
N GLN A 109 -19.47 19.44 13.87
CA GLN A 109 -20.57 20.40 13.83
C GLN A 109 -20.82 20.82 15.28
N PRO A 110 -20.56 22.08 15.67
CA PRO A 110 -21.16 22.62 16.86
C PRO A 110 -22.67 22.58 16.63
N VAL A 111 -23.38 21.91 17.52
CA VAL A 111 -24.84 22.06 17.64
C VAL A 111 -25.11 23.47 18.17
N GLU A 112 -25.07 24.47 17.29
CA GLU A 112 -25.55 25.81 17.65
C GLU A 112 -27.05 25.73 17.88
N GLY A 113 -27.43 26.06 19.12
CA GLY A 113 -28.75 25.85 19.67
C GLY A 113 -29.81 26.57 18.85
N ILE A 114 -30.86 25.83 18.53
CA ILE A 114 -32.14 26.38 18.12
C ILE A 114 -32.69 27.15 19.32
N SER A 115 -32.44 28.46 19.37
CA SER A 115 -33.21 29.37 20.21
C SER A 115 -34.48 29.72 19.44
N HIS A 116 -35.64 29.23 19.89
CA HIS A 116 -36.93 29.79 19.51
C HIS A 116 -37.27 30.87 20.54
N ASP A 117 -37.48 32.09 20.06
CA ASP A 117 -38.16 33.17 20.75
C ASP A 117 -39.55 33.33 20.12
#